data_AF-A0A838JG53-F1
#
_entry.id   AF-A0A838JG53-F1
#
_cell.length_a   1.000
_cell.length_b   1.000
_cell.length_c   1.000
_cell.angle_alpha   90.00
_cell.angle_beta   90.00
_cell.angle_gamma   90.00
#
_symmetry.space_group_name_H-M   'P 1'
#
loop_
_entity.id
_entity.type
_entity.pdbx_description
1 polymer ?
#
loop_
_entity_poly.entity_id
_entity_poly.type
_entity_poly.pdbx_seq_one_letter_code
_entity_poly.pdbx_strand_id
1 'polypeptide(L)'
;DTELYHRYGPTETTMCVTSWKCQRKSHNPVVPIGRPITNIQVYILSNTMQPVPIGVPGEIYIGGEGLARGYLHQPDITAERFVPDPFNQEAGRRLFKTADLARYRSDGAIEFLGRSDHQVKIRGFRIELGEIEATLWEHPNVKDAVVLVKEDTAGDKRLIAYVAPRHERTLNQSELRDFARDRLPEYMVPGSWLFLEALPLLPNGKIDRRALPDPDWQQFATEQGYVAPRTPLEMRLAKIWEGVLGRERIGILDNFFDIGGHSLRATQVIARLQQVEQIPLPLSSLFATPTIEGLANSVIRYKQKNGHGEAVAPITLHVQEQEQILPFDQSRIEQLSDEQVTTLLHEMLGQGGHLHE
;
A
#
# COMPACT_ATOMS: atom_id res chain seq x y z
N ASP A 1 -14.32 -16.12 21.10
CA ASP A 1 -15.06 -14.96 20.57
C ASP A 1 -14.12 -13.86 20.14
N THR A 2 -14.21 -13.42 18.88
CA THR A 2 -13.38 -12.32 18.35
C THR A 2 -14.26 -11.11 18.03
N GLU A 3 -13.79 -9.93 18.43
CA GLU A 3 -14.40 -8.64 18.08
C GLU A 3 -13.60 -7.97 16.95
N LEU A 4 -14.31 -7.34 16.02
CA LEU A 4 -13.70 -6.61 14.91
C LEU A 4 -13.96 -5.11 15.08
N TYR A 5 -12.92 -4.30 14.95
CA TYR A 5 -13.02 -2.85 15.00
C TYR A 5 -12.52 -2.23 13.71
N HIS A 6 -13.32 -1.36 13.10
CA HIS A 6 -12.87 -0.49 12.02
C HIS A 6 -12.34 0.81 12.64
N ARG A 7 -11.10 1.15 12.34
CA ARG A 7 -10.44 2.36 12.84
C ARG A 7 -9.95 3.20 11.68
N TYR A 8 -9.94 4.50 11.87
CA TYR A 8 -9.44 5.46 10.91
C TYR A 8 -8.58 6.49 11.62
N GLY A 9 -7.47 6.84 10.99
CA GLY A 9 -6.67 7.99 11.31
C GLY A 9 -5.47 8.10 10.38
N PRO A 10 -5.19 9.31 9.85
CA PRO A 10 -3.93 9.56 9.16
C PRO A 10 -2.76 9.60 10.16
N THR A 11 -1.54 9.35 9.65
CA THR A 11 -0.28 9.36 10.44
C THR A 11 -0.10 10.68 11.19
N GLU A 12 -0.50 11.78 10.57
CA GLU A 12 -0.47 13.15 11.08
C GLU A 12 -1.34 13.37 12.33
N THR A 13 -2.13 12.37 12.70
CA THR A 13 -3.06 12.41 13.85
C THR A 13 -2.83 11.25 14.83
N THR A 14 -1.63 10.65 14.79
CA THR A 14 -1.20 9.58 15.71
C THR A 14 -2.09 8.34 15.64
N MET A 15 -1.90 7.56 14.57
CA MET A 15 -2.51 6.23 14.33
C MET A 15 -4.03 6.23 14.10
N CYS A 16 -4.84 6.57 15.09
CA CYS A 16 -6.28 6.37 15.05
C CYS A 16 -7.00 7.51 15.77
N VAL A 17 -7.99 8.09 15.09
CA VAL A 17 -8.81 9.18 15.62
C VAL A 17 -10.27 8.80 15.76
N THR A 18 -10.72 7.77 15.03
CA THR A 18 -12.07 7.23 15.17
C THR A 18 -12.06 5.71 15.31
N SER A 19 -13.09 5.18 15.96
CA SER A 19 -13.29 3.74 16.10
C SER A 19 -14.74 3.34 15.97
N TRP A 20 -14.98 2.22 15.31
CA TRP A 20 -16.27 1.57 15.17
C TRP A 20 -16.18 0.09 15.53
N LYS A 21 -17.03 -0.37 16.43
CA LYS A 21 -17.19 -1.79 16.71
C LYS A 21 -18.07 -2.42 15.63
N CYS A 22 -17.49 -3.27 14.79
CA CYS A 22 -18.22 -3.90 13.68
C CYS A 22 -19.27 -4.87 14.21
N GLN A 23 -20.49 -4.77 13.68
CA GLN A 23 -21.58 -5.67 14.01
C GLN A 23 -21.48 -6.92 13.12
N ARG A 24 -21.59 -8.13 13.72
CA ARG A 24 -21.53 -9.41 12.98
C ARG A 24 -22.59 -9.55 11.88
N LYS A 25 -23.73 -8.85 12.02
CA LYS A 25 -24.83 -8.83 11.03
C LYS A 25 -25.19 -7.39 10.67
N SER A 26 -24.28 -6.72 9.97
CA SER A 26 -24.59 -5.42 9.35
C SER A 26 -25.33 -5.64 8.03
N HIS A 27 -26.45 -4.96 7.84
CA HIS A 27 -27.14 -4.89 6.54
C HIS A 27 -26.62 -3.73 5.66
N ASN A 28 -25.73 -2.89 6.19
CA ASN A 28 -25.11 -1.81 5.43
C ASN A 28 -23.82 -2.32 4.77
N PRO A 29 -23.67 -2.21 3.44
CA PRO A 29 -22.44 -2.60 2.74
C PRO A 29 -21.24 -1.71 3.11
N VAL A 30 -21.46 -0.49 3.59
CA VAL A 30 -20.40 0.44 3.97
C VAL A 30 -20.22 0.42 5.48
N VAL A 31 -19.05 -0.05 5.93
CA VAL A 31 -18.66 -0.02 7.34
C VAL A 31 -18.20 1.40 7.69
N PRO A 32 -18.89 2.12 8.61
CA PRO A 32 -18.48 3.46 8.99
C PRO A 32 -17.11 3.44 9.66
N ILE A 33 -16.42 4.58 9.64
CA ILE A 33 -15.14 4.76 10.34
C ILE A 33 -15.33 5.09 11.83
N GLY A 34 -16.59 5.31 12.25
CA GLY A 34 -17.00 5.33 13.64
C GLY A 34 -17.12 6.73 14.22
N ARG A 35 -16.82 6.87 15.51
CA ARG A 35 -16.89 8.14 16.25
C ARG A 35 -15.51 8.54 16.76
N PRO A 36 -15.26 9.84 17.01
CA PRO A 36 -14.00 10.30 17.60
C PRO A 36 -13.67 9.57 18.90
N ILE A 37 -12.39 9.26 19.10
CA ILE A 37 -11.88 8.77 20.39
C ILE A 37 -11.68 9.93 21.37
N THR A 38 -11.34 9.61 22.62
CA THR A 38 -11.08 10.59 23.68
C THR A 38 -10.09 11.67 23.24
N ASN A 39 -10.35 12.92 23.61
CA ASN A 39 -9.52 14.10 23.32
C ASN A 39 -9.32 14.44 21.84
N ILE A 40 -10.09 13.82 20.94
CA ILE A 40 -10.10 14.13 19.50
C ILE A 40 -11.40 14.81 19.10
N GLN A 41 -11.29 15.84 18.28
CA GLN A 41 -12.43 16.47 17.61
C GLN A 41 -12.38 16.16 16.12
N VAL A 42 -13.52 15.78 15.53
CA VAL A 42 -13.63 15.55 14.09
C VAL A 42 -14.76 16.41 13.52
N TYR A 43 -14.39 17.30 12.61
CA TYR A 43 -15.32 18.19 11.91
C TYR A 43 -15.48 17.72 10.46
N ILE A 44 -16.69 17.81 9.94
CA ILE A 44 -16.97 17.64 8.51
C ILE A 44 -17.31 19.04 7.98
N LEU A 45 -16.42 19.61 7.17
CA LEU A 45 -16.48 21.01 6.76
C LEU A 45 -16.71 21.17 5.26
N SER A 46 -17.35 22.28 4.88
CA SER A 46 -17.43 22.75 3.50
C SER A 46 -16.08 23.31 3.03
N ASN A 47 -15.99 23.64 1.73
CA ASN A 47 -14.84 24.35 1.15
C ASN A 47 -14.62 25.77 1.73
N THR A 48 -15.60 26.31 2.47
CA THR A 48 -15.52 27.60 3.18
C THR A 48 -15.28 27.44 4.68
N MET A 49 -14.82 26.26 5.13
CA MET A 49 -14.54 25.96 6.55
C MET A 49 -15.77 26.09 7.45
N GLN A 50 -16.97 25.79 6.95
CA GLN A 50 -18.19 25.78 7.74
C GLN A 50 -18.66 24.34 8.00
N PRO A 51 -19.12 24.00 9.22
CA PRO A 51 -19.70 22.69 9.50
C PRO A 51 -20.89 22.39 8.59
N VAL A 52 -20.91 21.22 7.97
CA VAL A 52 -22.03 20.78 7.12
C VAL A 52 -23.10 20.05 7.96
N PRO A 53 -24.38 20.08 7.56
CA PRO A 53 -25.43 19.31 8.23
C PRO A 53 -25.19 17.79 8.22
N ILE A 54 -25.83 17.08 9.15
CA ILE A 54 -25.83 15.61 9.18
C ILE A 54 -26.32 15.06 7.82
N GLY A 55 -25.60 14.07 7.28
CA GLY A 55 -25.89 13.44 5.99
C GLY A 55 -25.27 14.15 4.78
N VAL A 56 -24.82 15.39 4.92
CA VAL A 56 -24.20 16.16 3.84
C VAL A 56 -22.70 15.83 3.76
N PRO A 57 -22.17 15.50 2.57
CA PRO A 57 -20.73 15.31 2.38
C PRO A 57 -19.92 16.58 2.63
N GLY A 58 -18.77 16.44 3.26
CA GLY A 58 -17.74 17.47 3.40
C GLY A 58 -16.37 16.84 3.64
N GLU A 59 -15.35 17.67 3.80
CA GLU A 59 -13.98 17.23 4.08
C GLU A 59 -13.78 17.01 5.60
N ILE A 60 -13.06 15.97 5.98
CA ILE A 60 -12.69 15.68 7.37
C ILE A 60 -11.57 16.62 7.81
N TYR A 61 -11.80 17.34 8.91
CA TYR A 61 -10.80 18.09 9.66
C TYR A 61 -10.68 17.51 11.06
N ILE A 62 -9.45 17.31 11.53
CA ILE A 62 -9.18 16.67 12.82
C ILE A 62 -8.51 17.68 13.75
N GLY A 63 -9.03 17.84 14.95
CA GLY A 63 -8.43 18.64 16.02
C GLY A 63 -8.17 17.79 17.27
N GLY A 64 -7.53 18.41 18.27
CA GLY A 64 -7.30 17.80 19.58
C GLY A 64 -5.89 17.28 19.78
N GLU A 65 -5.72 16.41 20.78
CA GLU A 65 -4.39 15.99 21.28
C GLU A 65 -3.66 15.00 20.37
N GLY A 66 -4.34 14.41 19.40
CA GLY A 66 -3.74 13.45 18.46
C GLY A 66 -2.84 14.10 17.39
N LEU A 67 -2.88 15.43 17.23
CA LEU A 67 -2.16 16.12 16.16
C LEU A 67 -0.64 16.01 16.31
N ALA A 68 0.01 15.61 15.23
CA ALA A 68 1.46 15.68 15.12
C ALA A 68 1.96 17.12 15.18
N ARG A 69 3.26 17.28 15.44
CA ARG A 69 3.93 18.59 15.39
C ARG A 69 3.81 19.20 13.99
N GLY A 70 4.09 18.40 12.96
CA GLY A 70 4.13 18.79 11.56
C GLY A 70 5.03 17.85 10.76
N TYR A 71 5.35 18.22 9.53
CA TYR A 71 6.28 17.49 8.67
C TYR A 71 7.72 17.96 8.91
N LEU A 72 8.65 17.01 9.00
CA LEU A 72 10.06 17.28 9.28
C LEU A 72 10.68 18.13 8.16
N HIS A 73 11.28 19.27 8.51
CA HIS A 73 11.91 20.23 7.58
C HIS A 73 10.99 20.76 6.47
N GLN A 74 9.67 20.70 6.65
CA GLN A 74 8.69 21.16 5.66
C GLN A 74 7.66 22.10 6.32
N PRO A 75 8.09 23.33 6.72
CA PRO A 75 7.21 24.28 7.40
C PRO A 75 6.05 24.74 6.51
N ASP A 76 6.27 24.89 5.19
CA ASP A 76 5.25 25.37 4.26
C ASP A 76 4.09 24.36 4.13
N ILE A 77 4.41 23.08 3.91
CA ILE A 77 3.42 22.00 3.84
C ILE A 77 2.75 21.80 5.20
N THR A 78 3.49 21.98 6.30
CA THR A 78 2.92 21.95 7.65
C THR A 78 1.89 23.05 7.83
N ALA A 79 2.17 24.29 7.42
CA ALA A 79 1.23 25.40 7.53
C ALA A 79 0.00 25.23 6.63
N GLU A 80 0.18 24.60 5.46
CA GLU A 80 -0.93 24.29 4.55
C GLU A 80 -1.89 23.24 5.14
N ARG A 81 -1.35 22.20 5.79
CA ARG A 81 -2.13 21.06 6.29
C ARG A 81 -2.60 21.21 7.74
N PHE A 82 -1.84 21.90 8.60
CA PHE A 82 -2.17 22.14 10.01
C PHE A 82 -2.63 23.59 10.19
N VAL A 83 -3.89 23.84 9.83
CA VAL A 83 -4.49 25.18 9.80
C VAL A 83 -4.99 25.60 11.19
N PRO A 84 -5.20 26.90 11.46
CA PRO A 84 -5.83 27.35 12.72
C PRO A 84 -7.22 26.73 12.92
N ASP A 85 -7.55 26.38 14.17
CA ASP A 85 -8.88 25.89 14.54
C ASP A 85 -9.84 27.06 14.84
N PRO A 86 -10.83 27.37 13.98
CA PRO A 86 -11.77 28.46 14.22
C PRO A 86 -12.85 28.12 15.24
N PHE A 87 -12.97 26.85 15.66
CA PHE A 87 -14.01 26.37 16.57
C PHE A 87 -13.54 26.31 18.02
N ASN A 88 -12.25 26.51 18.26
CA ASN A 88 -11.66 26.52 19.58
C ASN A 88 -11.14 27.93 19.92
N GLN A 89 -11.53 28.44 21.10
CA GLN A 89 -11.15 29.78 21.55
C GLN A 89 -9.75 29.84 22.17
N GLU A 90 -9.13 28.69 22.46
CA GLU A 90 -7.79 28.63 22.99
C GLU A 90 -6.73 28.92 21.92
N ALA A 91 -5.80 29.82 22.23
CA ALA A 91 -4.76 30.24 21.31
C ALA A 91 -3.85 29.07 20.89
N GLY A 92 -3.50 29.01 19.60
CA GLY A 92 -2.57 28.02 19.06
C GLY A 92 -3.18 26.65 18.75
N ARG A 93 -4.50 26.48 18.91
CA ARG A 93 -5.21 25.27 18.48
C ARG A 93 -5.25 25.18 16.95
N ARG A 94 -5.10 23.95 16.45
CA ARG A 94 -4.97 23.64 15.02
C ARG A 94 -5.93 22.54 14.62
N LEU A 95 -6.27 22.52 13.33
CA LEU A 95 -6.92 21.41 12.65
C LEU A 95 -5.97 20.83 11.59
N PHE A 96 -5.93 19.51 11.49
CA PHE A 96 -5.32 18.82 10.36
C PHE A 96 -6.35 18.62 9.24
N LYS A 97 -6.01 19.11 8.04
CA LYS A 97 -6.78 18.97 6.81
C LYS A 97 -6.44 17.66 6.10
N THR A 98 -7.39 16.72 6.09
CA THR A 98 -7.12 15.33 5.67
C THR A 98 -7.21 15.08 4.16
N ALA A 99 -7.96 15.93 3.43
CA ALA A 99 -8.45 15.67 2.07
C ALA A 99 -9.32 14.39 1.94
N ASP A 100 -9.83 13.85 3.05
CA ASP A 100 -10.79 12.76 3.07
C ASP A 100 -12.22 13.33 3.06
N LEU A 101 -13.09 12.80 2.21
CA LEU A 101 -14.51 13.16 2.17
C LEU A 101 -15.30 12.20 3.03
N ALA A 102 -16.21 12.74 3.84
CA ALA A 102 -17.10 11.95 4.68
C ALA A 102 -18.41 12.68 4.96
N ARG A 103 -19.33 11.99 5.63
CA ARG A 103 -20.54 12.58 6.20
C ARG A 103 -20.83 11.98 7.56
N TYR A 104 -21.45 12.77 8.44
CA TYR A 104 -22.08 12.23 9.63
C TYR A 104 -23.36 11.49 9.25
N ARG A 105 -23.57 10.32 9.83
CA ARG A 105 -24.84 9.60 9.83
C ARG A 105 -25.74 10.15 10.94
N SER A 106 -27.03 9.83 10.86
CA SER A 106 -28.02 10.21 11.89
C SER A 106 -27.73 9.61 13.27
N ASP A 107 -27.01 8.49 13.33
CA ASP A 107 -26.53 7.86 14.57
C ASP A 107 -25.21 8.46 15.08
N GLY A 108 -24.70 9.51 14.45
CA GLY A 108 -23.44 10.17 14.81
C GLY A 108 -22.17 9.42 14.40
N ALA A 109 -22.27 8.25 13.75
CA ALA A 109 -21.10 7.62 13.15
C ALA A 109 -20.70 8.35 11.86
N ILE A 110 -19.41 8.33 11.53
CA ILE A 110 -18.87 8.95 10.32
C ILE A 110 -18.75 7.89 9.23
N GLU A 111 -19.30 8.20 8.06
CA GLU A 111 -19.20 7.40 6.84
C GLU A 111 -18.16 8.01 5.91
N PHE A 112 -17.13 7.24 5.56
CA PHE A 112 -16.07 7.64 4.64
C PHE A 112 -16.54 7.50 3.18
N LEU A 113 -16.34 8.54 2.37
CA LEU A 113 -16.83 8.63 0.99
C LEU A 113 -15.71 8.60 -0.05
N GLY A 114 -14.46 8.79 0.36
CA GLY A 114 -13.30 8.80 -0.54
C GLY A 114 -12.34 9.93 -0.22
N ARG A 115 -11.52 10.30 -1.20
CA ARG A 115 -10.59 11.43 -1.10
C ARG A 115 -10.94 12.51 -2.10
N SER A 116 -10.67 13.76 -1.74
CA SER A 116 -10.77 14.91 -2.64
C SER A 116 -9.49 15.12 -3.46
N ASP A 117 -8.38 14.50 -3.07
CA ASP A 117 -7.11 14.50 -3.80
C ASP A 117 -6.87 13.17 -4.55
N HIS A 118 -5.69 13.05 -5.18
CA HIS A 118 -5.32 11.88 -5.98
C HIS A 118 -4.61 10.78 -5.18
N GLN A 119 -4.62 10.85 -3.85
CA GLN A 119 -4.01 9.82 -3.04
C GLN A 119 -4.89 8.56 -3.02
N VAL A 120 -4.24 7.40 -3.03
CA VAL A 120 -4.94 6.11 -3.11
C VAL A 120 -4.46 5.16 -2.04
N LYS A 121 -5.34 4.23 -1.64
CA LYS A 121 -4.98 3.08 -0.82
C LYS A 121 -4.98 1.83 -1.67
N ILE A 122 -3.80 1.22 -1.84
CA ILE A 122 -3.63 -0.03 -2.58
C ILE A 122 -2.98 -1.02 -1.63
N ARG A 123 -3.69 -2.12 -1.32
CA ARG A 123 -3.15 -3.24 -0.53
C ARG A 123 -2.51 -2.82 0.80
N GLY A 124 -3.10 -1.82 1.46
CA GLY A 124 -2.64 -1.28 2.75
C GLY A 124 -1.63 -0.13 2.65
N PHE A 125 -1.08 0.15 1.47
CA PHE A 125 -0.17 1.27 1.25
C PHE A 125 -0.94 2.54 0.89
N ARG A 126 -0.56 3.64 1.54
CA ARG A 126 -0.99 5.00 1.20
C ARG A 126 -0.02 5.52 0.15
N ILE A 127 -0.51 5.71 -1.07
CA ILE A 127 0.31 6.05 -2.24
C ILE A 127 -0.12 7.41 -2.79
N GLU A 128 0.83 8.32 -2.90
CA GLU A 128 0.65 9.61 -3.55
C GLU A 128 0.94 9.46 -5.05
N LEU A 129 -0.11 9.45 -5.88
CA LEU A 129 0.07 9.27 -7.33
C LEU A 129 0.94 10.37 -7.93
N GLY A 130 0.86 11.60 -7.39
CA GLY A 130 1.68 12.72 -7.80
C GLY A 130 3.18 12.54 -7.55
N GLU A 131 3.59 11.75 -6.55
CA GLU A 131 5.00 11.44 -6.28
C GLU A 131 5.57 10.53 -7.39
N ILE A 132 4.76 9.58 -7.85
CA ILE A 132 5.10 8.71 -8.97
C ILE A 132 5.16 9.55 -10.26
N GLU A 133 4.14 10.38 -10.52
CA GLU A 133 4.10 11.29 -11.67
C GLU A 133 5.34 12.20 -11.72
N ALA A 134 5.67 12.85 -10.59
CA ALA A 134 6.83 13.73 -10.47
C ALA A 134 8.15 12.99 -10.74
N THR A 135 8.30 11.78 -10.18
CA THR A 135 9.47 10.92 -10.47
C THR A 135 9.57 10.64 -11.97
N LEU A 136 8.48 10.25 -12.63
CA LEU A 136 8.50 9.95 -14.06
C LEU A 136 8.81 11.18 -14.92
N TRP A 137 8.42 12.39 -14.51
CA TRP A 137 8.75 13.63 -15.21
C TRP A 137 10.25 13.98 -15.16
N GLU A 138 11.00 13.46 -14.20
CA GLU A 138 12.46 13.61 -14.15
C GLU A 138 13.17 12.78 -15.22
N HIS A 139 12.50 11.79 -15.81
CA HIS A 139 13.10 10.97 -16.86
C HIS A 139 13.32 11.78 -18.15
N PRO A 140 14.54 11.84 -18.73
CA PRO A 140 14.85 12.72 -19.86
C PRO A 140 13.95 12.55 -21.09
N ASN A 141 13.50 11.32 -21.35
CA ASN A 141 12.67 10.99 -22.50
C ASN A 141 11.16 11.18 -22.25
N VAL A 142 10.71 11.44 -21.02
CA VAL A 142 9.29 11.61 -20.69
C VAL A 142 8.90 13.09 -20.80
N LYS A 143 7.80 13.35 -21.52
CA LYS A 143 7.19 14.68 -21.62
C LYS A 143 6.16 14.90 -20.53
N ASP A 144 5.19 13.99 -20.51
CA ASP A 144 4.03 14.00 -19.66
C ASP A 144 3.80 12.58 -19.16
N ALA A 145 3.36 12.47 -17.91
CA ALA A 145 3.04 11.20 -17.27
C ALA A 145 1.86 11.42 -16.32
N VAL A 146 0.91 10.49 -16.33
CA VAL A 146 -0.20 10.43 -15.37
C VAL A 146 -0.28 9.02 -14.83
N VAL A 147 -0.46 8.91 -13.51
CA VAL A 147 -0.64 7.62 -12.85
C VAL A 147 -2.07 7.53 -12.34
N LEU A 148 -2.74 6.43 -12.65
CA LEU A 148 -4.09 6.14 -12.17
C LEU A 148 -4.11 4.78 -11.45
N VAL A 149 -5.17 4.58 -10.69
CA VAL A 149 -5.56 3.26 -10.19
C VAL A 149 -6.71 2.73 -11.03
N LYS A 150 -6.52 1.54 -11.59
CA LYS A 150 -7.56 0.81 -12.30
C LYS A 150 -7.72 -0.58 -11.66
N GLU A 151 -8.92 -1.15 -11.75
CA GLU A 151 -9.18 -2.51 -11.29
C GLU A 151 -9.09 -3.47 -12.49
N ASP A 152 -8.28 -4.52 -12.36
CA ASP A 152 -8.25 -5.63 -13.34
C ASP A 152 -9.44 -6.56 -13.13
N THR A 153 -9.56 -7.06 -11.91
CA THR A 153 -10.72 -7.79 -11.42
C THR A 153 -11.26 -7.09 -10.18
N ALA A 154 -12.51 -7.37 -9.80
CA ALA A 154 -13.17 -6.69 -8.68
C ALA A 154 -12.29 -6.71 -7.42
N GLY A 155 -11.85 -5.53 -6.97
CA GLY A 155 -10.98 -5.35 -5.81
C GLY A 155 -9.47 -5.52 -6.05
N ASP A 156 -9.02 -5.96 -7.22
CA ASP A 156 -7.59 -5.98 -7.60
C ASP A 156 -7.17 -4.65 -8.23
N LYS A 157 -6.95 -3.67 -7.36
CA LYS A 157 -6.45 -2.33 -7.72
C LYS A 157 -4.98 -2.38 -8.13
N ARG A 158 -4.68 -1.79 -9.29
CA ARG A 158 -3.33 -1.70 -9.87
C ARG A 158 -2.99 -0.27 -10.27
N LEU A 159 -1.73 0.09 -10.09
CA LEU A 159 -1.15 1.32 -10.62
C LEU A 159 -0.90 1.13 -12.11
N ILE A 160 -1.39 2.09 -12.91
CA ILE A 160 -1.11 2.19 -14.33
C ILE A 160 -0.54 3.58 -14.63
N ALA A 161 0.58 3.61 -15.37
CA ALA A 161 1.21 4.83 -15.85
C ALA A 161 0.88 5.06 -17.32
N TYR A 162 0.30 6.21 -17.63
CA TYR A 162 0.12 6.72 -18.98
C TYR A 162 1.27 7.68 -19.26
N VAL A 163 2.06 7.40 -20.28
CA VAL A 163 3.31 8.15 -20.53
C VAL A 163 3.36 8.61 -21.98
N ALA A 164 3.68 9.88 -22.18
CA ALA A 164 3.93 10.48 -23.49
C ALA A 164 5.41 10.87 -23.64
N PRO A 165 6.03 10.59 -24.80
CA PRO A 165 7.44 10.87 -25.01
C PRO A 165 7.70 12.35 -25.31
N ARG A 166 8.89 12.84 -24.94
CA ARG A 166 9.35 14.23 -25.20
C ARG A 166 9.76 14.46 -26.65
N HIS A 167 10.17 13.40 -27.34
CA HIS A 167 10.60 13.39 -28.73
C HIS A 167 9.93 12.21 -29.45
N GLU A 168 10.11 12.08 -30.76
CA GLU A 168 9.69 10.88 -31.54
C GLU A 168 10.54 9.63 -31.21
N ARG A 169 10.95 9.47 -29.96
CA ARG A 169 11.66 8.28 -29.46
C ARG A 169 10.67 7.32 -28.84
N THR A 170 10.83 6.05 -29.17
CA THR A 170 10.12 4.97 -28.49
C THR A 170 10.56 4.91 -27.03
N LEU A 171 9.61 5.05 -26.11
CA LEU A 171 9.85 4.79 -24.70
C LEU A 171 9.94 3.29 -24.47
N ASN A 172 10.84 2.88 -23.57
CA ASN A 172 10.97 1.50 -23.16
C ASN A 172 10.40 1.34 -21.74
N GLN A 173 9.46 0.40 -21.56
CA GLN A 173 8.86 0.09 -20.27
C GLN A 173 9.89 -0.35 -19.24
N SER A 174 10.84 -1.20 -19.64
CA SER A 174 11.87 -1.68 -18.71
C SER A 174 12.76 -0.54 -18.20
N GLU A 175 13.14 0.39 -19.06
CA GLU A 175 13.94 1.57 -18.71
C GLU A 175 13.20 2.47 -17.71
N LEU A 176 11.94 2.81 -17.98
CA LEU A 176 11.13 3.64 -17.10
C LEU A 176 10.85 2.99 -15.75
N ARG A 177 10.57 1.67 -15.77
CA ARG A 177 10.33 0.91 -14.55
C ARG A 177 11.59 0.83 -13.68
N ASP A 178 12.74 0.59 -14.29
CA ASP A 178 14.01 0.51 -13.55
C ASP A 178 14.38 1.91 -13.01
N PHE A 179 14.19 2.97 -13.80
CA PHE A 179 14.35 4.36 -13.35
C PHE A 179 13.44 4.70 -12.15
N ALA A 180 12.18 4.26 -12.17
CA ALA A 180 11.24 4.43 -11.07
C ALA A 180 11.66 3.61 -9.85
N ARG A 181 12.11 2.36 -10.03
CA ARG A 181 12.53 1.47 -8.94
C ARG A 181 13.76 1.99 -8.20
N ASP A 182 14.64 2.72 -8.87
CA ASP A 182 15.82 3.34 -8.24
C ASP A 182 15.45 4.51 -7.31
N ARG A 183 14.24 5.06 -7.41
CA ARG A 183 13.80 6.28 -6.70
C ARG A 183 12.59 6.07 -5.80
N LEU A 184 11.77 5.06 -6.10
CA LEU A 184 10.51 4.80 -5.43
C LEU A 184 10.53 3.43 -4.74
N PRO A 185 9.84 3.30 -3.59
CA PRO A 185 9.52 2.00 -3.04
C PRO A 185 8.79 1.12 -4.07
N GLU A 186 9.03 -0.18 -4.03
CA GLU A 186 8.50 -1.12 -5.02
C GLU A 186 6.97 -1.06 -5.17
N TYR A 187 6.23 -0.86 -4.08
CA TYR A 187 4.76 -0.77 -4.11
C TYR A 187 4.23 0.48 -4.83
N MET A 188 5.08 1.48 -5.09
CA MET A 188 4.74 2.69 -5.87
C MET A 188 5.12 2.56 -7.35
N VAL A 189 5.93 1.57 -7.73
CA VAL A 189 6.32 1.37 -9.13
C VAL A 189 5.11 0.86 -9.92
N PRO A 190 4.69 1.54 -11.00
CA PRO A 190 3.56 1.08 -11.82
C PRO A 190 3.83 -0.31 -12.40
N GLY A 191 2.86 -1.21 -12.26
CA GLY A 191 2.90 -2.55 -12.85
C GLY A 191 2.36 -2.60 -14.28
N SER A 192 1.81 -1.50 -14.78
CA SER A 192 1.21 -1.44 -16.12
C SER A 192 1.50 -0.08 -16.75
N TRP A 193 1.83 -0.08 -18.03
CA TRP A 193 2.32 1.10 -18.75
C TRP A 193 1.60 1.23 -20.08
N LEU A 194 1.01 2.39 -20.35
CA LEU A 194 0.38 2.73 -21.62
C LEU A 194 1.10 3.92 -22.23
N PHE A 195 1.72 3.69 -23.38
CA PHE A 195 2.41 4.71 -24.14
C PHE A 195 1.45 5.38 -25.11
N LEU A 196 1.34 6.71 -25.02
CA LEU A 196 0.50 7.53 -25.88
C LEU A 196 1.36 8.55 -26.61
N GLU A 197 0.97 8.94 -27.82
CA GLU A 197 1.66 10.02 -28.54
C GLU A 197 1.57 11.35 -27.77
N ALA A 198 0.41 11.61 -27.16
CA ALA A 198 0.16 12.73 -26.27
C ALA A 198 -0.93 12.36 -25.25
N LEU A 199 -0.86 12.96 -24.06
CA LEU A 199 -1.95 12.84 -23.10
C LEU A 199 -3.12 13.75 -23.51
N PRO A 200 -4.39 13.32 -23.34
CA PRO A 200 -5.55 14.14 -23.64
C PRO A 200 -5.58 15.35 -22.71
N LEU A 201 -5.96 16.52 -23.25
CA LEU A 201 -6.02 17.77 -22.51
C LEU A 201 -7.45 18.32 -22.48
N LEU A 202 -7.82 18.93 -21.36
CA LEU A 202 -8.98 19.80 -21.22
C LEU A 202 -8.77 21.11 -21.98
N PRO A 203 -9.83 21.88 -22.28
CA PRO A 203 -9.72 23.18 -22.96
C PRO A 203 -8.81 24.21 -22.27
N ASN A 204 -8.58 24.05 -20.95
CA ASN A 204 -7.68 24.90 -20.17
C ASN A 204 -6.22 24.42 -20.15
N GLY A 205 -5.87 23.41 -20.95
CA GLY A 205 -4.52 22.85 -21.07
C GLY A 205 -4.12 21.87 -19.98
N LYS A 206 -4.99 21.58 -18.98
CA LYS A 206 -4.73 20.53 -17.98
C LYS A 206 -5.02 19.16 -18.56
N ILE A 207 -4.37 18.12 -18.05
CA ILE A 207 -4.59 16.74 -18.51
C ILE A 207 -6.00 16.27 -18.17
N ASP A 208 -6.72 15.74 -19.17
CA ASP A 208 -8.03 15.13 -19.01
C ASP A 208 -7.89 13.65 -18.62
N ARG A 209 -7.79 13.40 -17.31
CA ARG A 209 -7.68 12.05 -16.75
C ARG A 209 -8.86 11.14 -17.10
N ARG A 210 -10.04 11.70 -17.42
CA ARG A 210 -11.26 10.93 -17.74
C ARG A 210 -11.26 10.44 -19.19
N ALA A 211 -10.53 11.12 -20.06
CA ALA A 211 -10.37 10.75 -21.46
C ALA A 211 -9.24 9.73 -21.70
N LEU A 212 -8.52 9.32 -20.65
CA LEU A 212 -7.48 8.30 -20.75
C LEU A 212 -8.09 6.93 -21.06
N PRO A 213 -7.54 6.17 -22.02
CA PRO A 213 -8.09 4.89 -22.44
C PRO A 213 -8.03 3.87 -21.31
N ASP A 214 -9.02 2.98 -21.24
CA ASP A 214 -8.98 1.86 -20.31
C ASP A 214 -7.96 0.80 -20.76
N PRO A 215 -7.22 0.20 -19.81
CA PRO A 215 -6.27 -0.87 -20.10
C PRO A 215 -6.96 -2.15 -20.61
N ASP A 216 -6.42 -2.76 -21.66
CA ASP A 216 -6.69 -4.17 -21.96
C ASP A 216 -5.73 -5.05 -21.17
N TRP A 217 -6.19 -5.51 -20.00
CA TRP A 217 -5.40 -6.32 -19.05
C TRP A 217 -4.85 -7.62 -19.64
N GLN A 218 -5.48 -8.17 -20.67
CA GLN A 218 -4.98 -9.37 -21.35
C GLN A 218 -3.81 -9.05 -22.30
N GLN A 219 -3.75 -7.80 -22.79
CA GLN A 219 -2.70 -7.35 -23.71
C GLN A 219 -1.45 -6.81 -23.04
N PHE A 220 -1.42 -6.62 -21.71
CA PHE A 220 -0.17 -6.36 -20.98
C PHE A 220 0.69 -7.64 -20.98
N ALA A 221 1.27 -7.96 -22.13
CA ALA A 221 2.33 -8.93 -22.31
C ALA A 221 3.63 -8.14 -22.50
N THR A 222 4.76 -8.70 -22.06
CA THR A 222 6.03 -7.98 -22.09
C THR A 222 6.48 -7.60 -23.50
N GLU A 223 7.25 -6.52 -23.62
CA GLU A 223 7.86 -6.03 -24.87
C GLU A 223 8.65 -7.12 -25.63
N GLN A 224 9.09 -8.17 -24.93
CA GLN A 224 9.90 -9.26 -25.49
C GLN A 224 9.09 -10.34 -26.22
N GLY A 225 7.75 -10.24 -26.20
CA GLY A 225 6.87 -11.21 -26.82
C GLY A 225 6.80 -12.53 -26.06
N TYR A 226 5.81 -13.36 -26.42
CA TYR A 226 5.59 -14.64 -25.75
C TYR A 226 6.71 -15.64 -26.06
N VAL A 227 7.42 -16.06 -25.02
CA VAL A 227 8.37 -17.19 -25.06
C VAL A 227 7.78 -18.37 -24.30
N ALA A 228 7.50 -19.46 -25.01
CA ALA A 228 6.87 -20.65 -24.42
C ALA A 228 7.78 -21.34 -23.38
N PRO A 229 7.20 -21.97 -22.34
CA PRO A 229 7.94 -22.87 -21.45
C PRO A 229 8.69 -23.96 -22.20
N ARG A 230 9.98 -24.09 -21.92
CA ARG A 230 10.92 -25.00 -22.61
C ARG A 230 11.14 -26.27 -21.80
N THR A 231 11.12 -26.17 -20.47
CA THR A 231 11.38 -27.31 -19.57
C THR A 231 10.14 -27.76 -18.79
N PRO A 232 10.08 -29.01 -18.29
CA PRO A 232 8.99 -29.46 -17.43
C PRO A 232 8.81 -28.60 -16.17
N LEU A 233 9.91 -28.05 -15.62
CA LEU A 233 9.86 -27.14 -14.47
C LEU A 233 9.22 -25.81 -14.84
N GLU A 234 9.63 -25.21 -15.97
CA GLU A 234 9.03 -23.98 -16.49
C GLU A 234 7.53 -24.18 -16.80
N MET A 235 7.13 -25.32 -17.36
CA MET A 235 5.72 -25.64 -17.63
C MET A 235 4.88 -25.71 -16.35
N ARG A 236 5.43 -26.27 -15.27
CA ARG A 236 4.74 -26.29 -13.96
C ARG A 236 4.65 -24.90 -13.35
N LEU A 237 5.74 -24.13 -13.40
CA LEU A 237 5.77 -22.75 -12.92
C LEU A 237 4.78 -21.86 -13.68
N ALA A 238 4.72 -21.97 -15.01
CA ALA A 238 3.74 -21.27 -15.84
C ALA A 238 2.31 -21.56 -15.38
N LYS A 239 1.94 -22.83 -15.19
CA LYS A 239 0.61 -23.22 -14.68
C LYS A 239 0.30 -22.65 -13.30
N ILE A 240 1.29 -22.61 -12.40
CA ILE A 240 1.12 -21.99 -11.07
C ILE A 240 0.83 -20.50 -11.23
N TRP A 241 1.58 -19.80 -12.08
CA TRP A 241 1.42 -18.37 -12.32
C TRP A 241 0.08 -18.06 -12.99
N GLU A 242 -0.31 -18.82 -14.02
CA GLU A 242 -1.60 -18.70 -14.71
C GLU A 242 -2.77 -18.80 -13.71
N GLY A 243 -2.73 -19.80 -12.83
CA GLY A 243 -3.76 -20.01 -11.81
C GLY A 243 -3.70 -19.06 -10.61
N VAL A 244 -2.65 -18.26 -10.44
CA VAL A 244 -2.56 -17.22 -9.39
C VAL A 244 -2.92 -15.84 -9.96
N LEU A 245 -2.47 -15.55 -11.19
CA LEU A 245 -2.65 -14.27 -11.86
C LEU A 245 -3.97 -14.20 -12.63
N GLY A 246 -4.60 -15.34 -12.93
CA GLY A 246 -5.84 -15.41 -13.70
C GLY A 246 -5.64 -15.14 -15.19
N ARG A 247 -4.47 -15.53 -15.74
CA ARG A 247 -4.13 -15.34 -17.16
C ARG A 247 -4.00 -16.68 -17.85
N GLU A 248 -4.38 -16.75 -19.12
CA GLU A 248 -4.35 -17.99 -19.90
C GLU A 248 -2.98 -18.33 -20.49
N ARG A 249 -2.13 -17.32 -20.70
CA ARG A 249 -0.85 -17.48 -21.40
C ARG A 249 0.21 -16.58 -20.77
N ILE A 250 1.20 -17.21 -20.14
CA ILE A 250 2.34 -16.51 -19.53
C ILE A 250 3.65 -17.04 -20.14
N GLY A 251 4.43 -16.12 -20.72
CA GLY A 251 5.75 -16.41 -21.26
C GLY A 251 6.81 -16.52 -20.17
N ILE A 252 7.87 -17.28 -20.42
CA ILE A 252 8.89 -17.53 -19.38
C ILE A 252 9.72 -16.30 -18.99
N LEU A 253 9.75 -15.30 -19.88
CA LEU A 253 10.43 -14.03 -19.69
C LEU A 253 9.48 -12.93 -19.18
N ASP A 254 8.18 -13.23 -19.02
CA ASP A 254 7.25 -12.26 -18.48
C ASP A 254 7.62 -11.92 -17.04
N ASN A 255 7.73 -10.63 -16.76
CA ASN A 255 7.97 -10.15 -15.42
C ASN A 255 6.68 -10.27 -14.60
N PHE A 256 6.75 -10.99 -13.47
CA PHE A 256 5.64 -11.24 -12.56
C PHE A 256 4.84 -9.99 -12.23
N PHE A 257 5.52 -8.88 -11.93
CA PHE A 257 4.90 -7.65 -11.46
C PHE A 257 4.28 -6.86 -12.61
N ASP A 258 4.82 -6.98 -13.83
CA ASP A 258 4.29 -6.34 -15.04
C ASP A 258 2.96 -7.00 -15.49
N ILE A 259 2.73 -8.25 -15.09
CA ILE A 259 1.54 -9.03 -15.47
C ILE A 259 0.53 -9.18 -14.32
N GLY A 260 0.56 -8.25 -13.36
CA GLY A 260 -0.42 -8.20 -12.27
C GLY A 260 0.00 -8.91 -10.98
N GLY A 261 1.27 -9.30 -10.87
CA GLY A 261 1.86 -9.84 -9.66
C GLY A 261 2.05 -8.79 -8.57
N HIS A 262 1.97 -9.23 -7.33
CA HIS A 262 2.27 -8.43 -6.13
C HIS A 262 2.58 -9.34 -4.96
N SER A 263 3.01 -8.79 -3.82
CA SER A 263 3.54 -9.58 -2.70
C SER A 263 2.62 -10.71 -2.24
N LEU A 264 1.30 -10.47 -2.10
CA LEU A 264 0.36 -11.53 -1.72
C LEU A 264 0.24 -12.64 -2.79
N ARG A 265 0.20 -12.30 -4.08
CA ARG A 265 0.22 -13.28 -5.17
C ARG A 265 1.58 -13.99 -5.25
N ALA A 266 2.69 -13.30 -4.99
CA ALA A 266 4.01 -13.90 -4.91
C ALA A 266 4.09 -14.92 -3.77
N THR A 267 3.52 -14.62 -2.60
CA THR A 267 3.38 -15.57 -1.49
C THR A 267 2.57 -16.80 -1.90
N GLN A 268 1.47 -16.62 -2.64
CA GLN A 268 0.68 -17.74 -3.16
C GLN A 268 1.48 -18.60 -4.16
N VAL A 269 2.24 -17.97 -5.07
CA VAL A 269 3.13 -18.67 -6.01
C VAL A 269 4.16 -19.50 -5.25
N ILE A 270 4.87 -18.90 -4.28
CA ILE A 270 5.90 -19.60 -3.50
C ILE A 270 5.31 -20.76 -2.69
N ALA A 271 4.14 -20.57 -2.06
CA ALA A 271 3.46 -21.63 -1.33
C ALA A 271 3.06 -22.81 -2.24
N ARG A 272 2.50 -22.52 -3.42
CA ARG A 272 2.14 -23.56 -4.42
C ARG A 272 3.39 -24.24 -4.99
N LEU A 273 4.45 -23.48 -5.24
CA LEU A 273 5.73 -24.02 -5.69
C LEU A 273 6.32 -24.98 -4.65
N GLN A 274 6.30 -24.61 -3.37
CA GLN A 274 6.76 -25.47 -2.29
C GLN A 274 5.98 -26.78 -2.22
N GLN A 275 4.66 -26.76 -2.46
CA GLN A 275 3.85 -27.98 -2.50
C GLN A 275 4.24 -28.92 -3.66
N VAL A 276 4.60 -28.36 -4.83
CA VAL A 276 4.88 -29.15 -6.04
C VAL A 276 6.33 -29.61 -6.11
N GLU A 277 7.28 -28.75 -5.75
CA GLU A 277 8.72 -29.03 -5.86
C GLU A 277 9.37 -29.45 -4.53
N GLN A 278 8.62 -29.37 -3.42
CA GLN A 278 9.09 -29.70 -2.06
C GLN A 278 10.35 -28.91 -1.64
N ILE A 279 10.45 -27.67 -2.11
CA ILE A 279 11.59 -26.78 -1.85
C ILE A 279 11.11 -25.50 -1.15
N PRO A 280 11.71 -25.13 -0.01
CA PRO A 280 11.44 -23.87 0.68
C PRO A 280 12.25 -22.73 0.04
N LEU A 281 11.78 -22.19 -1.08
CA LEU A 281 12.35 -20.93 -1.60
C LEU A 281 11.83 -19.74 -0.80
N PRO A 282 12.71 -18.79 -0.39
CA PRO A 282 12.25 -17.57 0.24
C PRO A 282 11.49 -16.70 -0.77
N LEU A 283 10.56 -15.88 -0.28
CA LEU A 283 9.81 -14.94 -1.11
C LEU A 283 10.74 -14.02 -1.93
N SER A 284 11.86 -13.63 -1.34
CA SER A 284 12.89 -12.81 -2.00
C SER A 284 13.45 -13.41 -3.29
N SER A 285 13.38 -14.73 -3.49
CA SER A 285 13.80 -15.36 -4.75
C SER A 285 12.96 -14.90 -5.95
N LEU A 286 11.65 -14.70 -5.77
CA LEU A 286 10.79 -14.20 -6.84
C LEU A 286 11.06 -12.73 -7.12
N PHE A 287 11.30 -11.91 -6.09
CA PHE A 287 11.62 -10.50 -6.25
C PHE A 287 12.97 -10.28 -6.95
N ALA A 288 13.97 -11.09 -6.63
CA ALA A 288 15.30 -11.01 -7.24
C ALA A 288 15.31 -11.44 -8.72
N THR A 289 14.50 -12.44 -9.08
CA THR A 289 14.38 -12.94 -10.45
C THR A 289 12.91 -13.10 -10.81
N PRO A 290 12.21 -12.00 -11.19
CA PRO A 290 10.75 -11.98 -11.31
C PRO A 290 10.24 -12.57 -12.62
N THR A 291 10.89 -13.62 -13.15
CA THR A 291 10.48 -14.34 -14.35
C THR A 291 10.39 -15.82 -14.07
N ILE A 292 9.62 -16.58 -14.85
CA ILE A 292 9.56 -18.04 -14.70
C ILE A 292 10.94 -18.65 -14.96
N GLU A 293 11.67 -18.18 -15.97
CA GLU A 293 13.04 -18.62 -16.24
C GLU A 293 13.96 -18.37 -15.04
N GLY A 294 13.92 -17.16 -14.48
CA GLY A 294 14.72 -16.78 -13.33
C GLY A 294 14.39 -17.60 -12.08
N LEU A 295 13.10 -17.81 -11.82
CA LEU A 295 12.63 -18.63 -10.70
C LEU A 295 13.00 -20.11 -10.89
N ALA A 296 12.89 -20.65 -12.11
CA ALA A 296 13.33 -22.01 -12.44
C ALA A 296 14.84 -22.19 -12.15
N ASN A 297 15.66 -21.22 -12.55
CA ASN A 297 17.10 -21.23 -12.23
C ASN A 297 17.36 -21.18 -10.73
N SER A 298 16.55 -20.46 -9.95
CA SER A 298 16.64 -20.45 -8.50
C SER A 298 16.28 -21.81 -7.87
N VAL A 299 15.27 -22.51 -8.39
CA VAL A 299 14.95 -23.90 -7.99
C VAL A 299 16.10 -24.85 -8.32
N ILE A 300 16.68 -24.75 -9.52
CA ILE A 300 17.80 -25.62 -9.95
C ILE A 300 19.02 -25.40 -9.05
N ARG A 301 19.39 -24.14 -8.79
CA ARG A 301 20.50 -23.80 -7.89
C ARG A 301 20.28 -24.33 -6.48
N TYR A 302 19.04 -24.28 -5.97
CA TYR A 302 18.71 -24.86 -4.67
C TYR A 302 18.93 -26.38 -4.65
N LYS A 303 18.42 -27.11 -5.66
CA LYS A 303 18.58 -28.58 -5.77
C LYS A 303 20.04 -29.00 -5.89
N GLN A 304 20.85 -28.23 -6.61
CA GLN A 304 22.28 -28.50 -6.77
C GLN A 304 23.05 -28.31 -5.47
N LYS A 305 22.72 -27.27 -4.68
CA LYS A 305 23.41 -26.96 -3.43
C LYS A 305 23.04 -27.90 -2.28
N ASN A 306 21.78 -28.36 -2.24
CA ASN A 306 21.23 -29.09 -1.10
C ASN A 306 20.99 -30.59 -1.37
N GLY A 307 21.41 -31.12 -2.53
CA GLY A 307 21.03 -32.46 -2.96
C GLY A 307 19.52 -32.58 -3.22
N HIS A 308 19.04 -33.73 -3.69
CA HIS A 308 17.59 -34.01 -3.74
C HIS A 308 17.03 -33.90 -2.32
N GLY A 309 16.41 -32.76 -2.02
CA GLY A 309 16.20 -32.27 -0.66
C GLY A 309 15.42 -33.21 0.24
N GLU A 310 15.84 -33.28 1.50
CA GLU A 310 14.96 -33.70 2.58
C GLU A 310 13.70 -32.84 2.53
N ALA A 311 12.56 -33.52 2.37
CA ALA A 311 11.26 -32.88 2.39
C ALA A 311 11.12 -32.11 3.70
N VAL A 312 10.81 -30.81 3.62
CA VAL A 312 10.41 -30.05 4.81
C VAL A 312 9.15 -30.71 5.34
N ALA A 313 9.23 -31.29 6.53
CA ALA A 313 8.08 -31.90 7.17
C ALA A 313 6.94 -30.87 7.23
N PRO A 314 5.70 -31.25 6.88
CA PRO A 314 4.57 -30.34 7.03
C PRO A 314 4.55 -29.81 8.47
N ILE A 315 4.25 -28.52 8.64
CA ILE A 315 4.00 -27.95 9.96
C ILE A 315 2.83 -28.75 10.54
N THR A 316 3.17 -29.68 11.42
CA THR A 316 2.20 -30.51 12.11
C THR A 316 1.78 -29.67 13.31
N LEU A 317 0.50 -29.36 13.40
CA LEU A 317 -0.07 -28.77 14.61
C LEU A 317 0.14 -29.79 15.74
N HIS A 318 1.21 -29.62 16.50
CA HIS A 318 1.37 -30.30 17.77
C HIS A 318 0.38 -29.67 18.75
N VAL A 319 -0.85 -30.21 18.77
CA VAL A 319 -1.76 -30.01 19.88
C VAL A 319 -1.25 -30.88 21.03
N GLN A 320 -0.16 -30.45 21.66
CA GLN A 320 0.17 -30.91 23.00
C GLN A 320 -0.52 -29.95 23.97
N GLU A 321 -1.47 -30.46 24.73
CA GLU A 321 -1.87 -29.84 25.99
C GLU A 321 -0.60 -29.70 26.85
N GLN A 322 -0.28 -28.44 27.20
CA GLN A 322 0.70 -28.04 28.22
C GLN A 322 2.18 -28.31 27.90
N GLU A 323 2.83 -27.33 27.26
CA GLU A 323 3.81 -26.42 27.88
C GLU A 323 4.18 -25.36 26.84
N GLN A 324 4.05 -24.09 27.23
CA GLN A 324 4.34 -22.94 26.37
C GLN A 324 5.82 -22.91 25.98
N ILE A 325 6.16 -23.46 24.82
CA ILE A 325 7.39 -23.08 24.13
C ILE A 325 7.05 -21.81 23.33
N LEU A 326 7.28 -20.66 23.97
CA LEU A 326 7.10 -19.34 23.36
C LEU A 326 8.23 -19.10 22.33
N PRO A 327 7.93 -18.89 21.04
CA PRO A 327 8.94 -18.62 20.03
C PRO A 327 9.22 -17.13 19.98
N PHE A 328 9.95 -16.59 20.96
CA PHE A 328 10.69 -15.32 20.91
C PHE A 328 11.49 -15.23 22.22
N ASP A 329 12.76 -14.84 22.16
CA ASP A 329 13.63 -14.70 23.33
C ASP A 329 13.16 -13.53 24.24
N GLN A 330 12.09 -13.77 25.00
CA GLN A 330 11.59 -12.87 26.05
C GLN A 330 12.42 -12.93 27.34
N SER A 331 13.40 -13.83 27.42
CA SER A 331 14.24 -14.01 28.62
C SER A 331 15.04 -12.75 28.98
N ARG A 332 15.26 -11.84 28.01
CA ARG A 332 15.91 -10.56 28.23
C ARG A 332 15.03 -9.45 28.84
N ILE A 333 13.71 -9.56 28.73
CA ILE A 333 12.79 -8.52 29.26
C ILE A 333 12.35 -8.87 30.68
N GLU A 334 12.18 -10.15 30.99
CA GLU A 334 11.76 -10.61 32.33
C GLU A 334 12.88 -10.60 33.38
N GLN A 335 14.14 -10.41 32.96
CA GLN A 335 15.30 -10.33 33.86
C GLN A 335 15.70 -8.90 34.27
N LEU A 336 15.00 -7.88 33.78
CA LEU A 336 15.25 -6.51 34.18
C LEU A 336 14.58 -6.26 35.53
N SER A 337 15.34 -5.83 36.54
CA SER A 337 14.74 -5.32 37.77
C SER A 337 13.94 -4.04 37.49
N ASP A 338 12.97 -3.71 38.34
CA ASP A 338 12.17 -2.47 38.20
C ASP A 338 13.07 -1.22 38.06
N GLU A 339 14.26 -1.24 38.67
CA GLU A 339 15.28 -0.20 38.59
C GLU A 339 15.92 -0.08 37.19
N GLN A 340 16.14 -1.20 36.51
CA GLN A 340 16.68 -1.24 35.15
C GLN A 340 15.62 -0.83 34.11
N VAL A 341 14.36 -1.21 34.32
CA VAL A 341 13.23 -0.75 33.48
C VAL A 341 13.06 0.77 33.61
N THR A 342 13.18 1.30 34.82
CA THR A 342 13.08 2.75 35.08
C THR A 342 14.25 3.52 34.46
N THR A 343 15.47 2.97 34.50
CA THR A 343 16.66 3.56 33.87
C THR A 343 16.53 3.63 32.34
N LEU A 344 16.05 2.54 31.71
CA LEU A 344 15.76 2.49 30.27
C LEU A 344 14.68 3.50 29.86
N LEU A 345 13.63 3.65 30.68
CA LEU A 345 12.60 4.66 30.44
C LEU A 345 13.15 6.09 30.59
N HIS A 346 14.07 6.32 31.53
CA HIS A 346 14.71 7.63 31.73
C HIS A 346 15.69 7.99 30.60
N GLU A 347 16.43 7.01 30.05
CA GLU A 347 17.30 7.19 28.89
C GLU A 347 16.49 7.42 27.60
N MET A 348 15.35 6.74 27.46
CA MET A 348 14.47 6.91 26.30
C MET A 348 13.70 8.24 26.28
N LEU A 349 13.43 8.84 27.45
CA LEU A 349 12.65 10.07 27.55
C LEU A 349 13.48 11.36 27.49
N GLY A 350 14.82 11.28 27.52
CA GLY A 350 15.69 12.45 27.46
C GLY A 350 15.59 13.34 28.71
N GLN A 351 16.72 13.90 29.14
CA GLN A 351 16.79 14.68 30.38
C GLN A 351 15.85 15.89 30.35
N GLY A 352 14.79 15.85 31.15
CA GLY A 352 13.94 17.02 31.40
C GLY A 352 12.56 16.68 31.92
N GLY A 353 12.45 16.18 33.16
CA GLY A 353 11.16 16.09 33.84
C GLY A 353 11.23 15.34 35.16
N HIS A 354 11.44 16.07 36.26
CA HIS A 354 11.22 15.54 37.61
C HIS A 354 9.73 15.25 37.81
N LEU A 355 9.39 13.99 38.11
CA LEU A 355 8.09 13.62 38.64
C LEU A 355 8.15 13.79 40.18
N HIS A 356 7.38 14.74 40.71
CA HIS A 356 7.04 14.77 42.13
C HIS A 356 5.86 13.81 42.38
N GLU A 357 5.90 13.18 43.57
CA GLU A 357 5.01 12.14 44.11
C GLU A 357 3.51 12.31 43.85
#